data_AF-A0A4U6DC84-F1
#
_entry.id   AF-A0A4U6DC84-F1
#
_cell.length_a   1.000
_cell.length_b   1.000
_cell.length_c   1.000
_cell.angle_alpha   90.00
_cell.angle_beta   90.00
_cell.angle_gamma   90.00
#
_symmetry.space_group_name_H-M   'P 1'
#
loop_
_entity.id
_entity.type
_entity.pdbx_description
1 polymer ?
#
loop_
_entity_poly.entity_id
_entity_poly.type
_entity_poly.pdbx_seq_one_letter_code
_entity_poly.pdbx_strand_id
1 'polypeptide(L)'
;MKIIMHIFFFTLLLSGCIDCGPQKELTIRLSIDADTFLLKKVTAPGAIDLSIFDEQVKNYTSHSYSQLKDFTFPISLNADSTTYIFEFENRTDTLTLFYARDFSYKNGCGFVVDAKYPNSSFETKSTFKYVHVDYQSYILDEKIRPFGTSEGPGISIEASL
;
A
#
# COMPACT_ATOMS: atom_id res chain seq x y z
N MET A 1 42.79 29.45 1.05
CA MET A 1 42.46 28.64 -0.15
C MET A 1 42.45 27.13 0.07
N LYS A 2 43.13 26.54 1.08
CA LYS A 2 43.10 25.09 1.33
C LYS A 2 41.77 24.56 1.92
N ILE A 3 41.07 25.38 2.72
CA ILE A 3 39.83 24.96 3.40
C ILE A 3 38.66 24.77 2.42
N ILE A 4 38.59 25.59 1.36
CA ILE A 4 37.53 25.52 0.34
C ILE A 4 37.61 24.21 -0.47
N MET A 5 38.83 23.69 -0.68
CA MET A 5 39.06 22.44 -1.42
C MET A 5 38.60 21.20 -0.64
N HIS A 6 38.67 21.23 0.70
CA HIS A 6 38.18 20.13 1.55
C HIS A 6 36.65 20.09 1.63
N ILE A 7 35.99 21.25 1.58
CA ILE A 7 34.52 21.34 1.57
C ILE A 7 33.96 20.77 0.26
N PHE A 8 34.59 21.06 -0.88
CA PHE A 8 34.15 20.56 -2.19
C PHE A 8 34.32 19.03 -2.34
N PHE A 9 35.36 18.46 -1.71
CA PHE A 9 35.57 17.01 -1.70
C PHE A 9 34.57 16.27 -0.80
N PHE A 10 34.13 16.90 0.29
CA PHE A 10 33.15 16.30 1.20
C PHE A 10 31.72 16.32 0.61
N THR A 11 31.37 17.36 -0.17
CA THR A 11 30.07 17.42 -0.86
C THR A 11 29.92 16.41 -2.00
N LEU A 12 31.04 15.98 -2.61
CA LEU A 12 31.03 14.98 -3.69
C LEU A 12 30.88 13.53 -3.19
N LEU A 13 31.19 13.29 -1.90
CA LEU A 13 31.00 11.98 -1.26
C LEU A 13 29.57 11.78 -0.73
N LEU A 14 28.77 12.85 -0.64
CA LEU A 14 27.40 12.81 -0.13
C LEU A 14 26.33 12.72 -1.24
N SER A 15 26.71 12.73 -2.52
CA SER A 15 25.76 12.68 -3.66
C SER A 15 25.37 11.26 -4.10
N GLY A 16 25.53 10.25 -3.24
CA GLY A 16 25.36 8.84 -3.60
C GLY A 16 24.09 8.16 -3.08
N CYS A 17 23.07 8.89 -2.61
CA CYS A 17 21.79 8.26 -2.28
C CYS A 17 21.08 7.88 -3.58
N ILE A 18 21.18 6.60 -3.96
CA ILE A 18 20.33 6.02 -5.00
C ILE A 18 18.91 5.98 -4.42
N ASP A 19 17.98 6.64 -5.08
CA ASP A 19 16.57 6.60 -4.70
C ASP A 19 16.01 5.21 -5.02
N CYS A 20 15.90 4.38 -3.99
CA CYS A 20 15.47 2.99 -4.12
C CYS A 20 13.96 2.81 -4.07
N GLY A 21 13.19 3.90 -4.08
CA GLY A 21 11.76 3.86 -3.88
C GLY A 21 11.38 3.36 -2.48
N PRO A 22 10.11 3.00 -2.26
CA PRO A 22 9.63 2.62 -0.95
C PRO A 22 10.19 1.24 -0.55
N GLN A 23 11.05 1.22 0.47
CA GLN A 23 11.61 -0.01 1.09
C GLN A 23 10.62 -0.70 2.05
N LYS A 24 9.33 -0.70 1.73
CA LYS A 24 8.28 -1.22 2.61
C LYS A 24 7.60 -2.44 1.97
N GLU A 25 7.03 -3.29 2.81
CA GLU A 25 6.17 -4.37 2.35
C GLU A 25 5.04 -3.80 1.47
N LEU A 26 4.62 -4.57 0.47
CA LEU A 26 3.51 -4.15 -0.38
C LEU A 26 2.24 -4.00 0.46
N THR A 27 1.60 -2.84 0.32
CA THR A 27 0.38 -2.52 1.03
C THR A 27 -0.73 -2.18 0.04
N ILE A 28 -1.95 -2.11 0.55
CA ILE A 28 -3.07 -1.48 -0.13
C ILE A 28 -3.50 -0.26 0.66
N ARG A 29 -4.04 0.74 -0.04
CA ARG A 29 -4.84 1.79 0.57
C ARG A 29 -6.31 1.47 0.32
N LEU A 30 -7.07 1.22 1.39
CA LEU A 30 -8.49 0.92 1.31
C LEU A 30 -9.29 2.07 1.91
N SER A 31 -10.14 2.70 1.11
CA SER A 31 -11.10 3.70 1.54
C SER A 31 -12.47 3.06 1.63
N ILE A 32 -13.04 3.00 2.84
CA ILE A 32 -14.39 2.48 3.07
C ILE A 32 -15.33 3.64 3.38
N ASP A 33 -16.41 3.73 2.62
CA ASP A 33 -17.59 4.53 2.97
C ASP A 33 -18.51 3.69 3.85
N ALA A 34 -18.51 4.00 5.15
CA ALA A 34 -19.21 3.25 6.20
C ALA A 34 -19.87 4.21 7.19
N ASP A 35 -20.73 5.10 6.69
CA ASP A 35 -21.37 6.21 7.42
C ASP A 35 -22.08 5.83 8.75
N THR A 36 -22.37 4.55 9.00
CA THR A 36 -23.14 4.12 10.19
C THR A 36 -22.61 2.88 10.92
N PHE A 37 -21.55 2.23 10.42
CA PHE A 37 -21.10 0.95 10.98
C PHE A 37 -19.84 1.10 11.83
N LEU A 38 -19.93 0.75 13.11
CA LEU A 38 -18.76 0.68 13.97
C LEU A 38 -17.94 -0.57 13.62
N LEU A 39 -16.75 -0.34 13.06
CA LEU A 39 -15.77 -1.39 12.80
C LEU A 39 -15.13 -1.83 14.13
N LYS A 40 -15.28 -3.11 14.46
CA LYS A 40 -14.73 -3.72 15.68
C LYS A 40 -13.36 -4.33 15.45
N LYS A 41 -13.15 -4.94 14.28
CA LYS A 41 -11.95 -5.72 13.98
C LYS A 41 -11.74 -5.87 12.48
N VAL A 42 -10.48 -5.92 12.08
CA VAL A 42 -10.07 -6.36 10.75
C VAL A 42 -9.08 -7.49 10.91
N THR A 43 -9.17 -8.52 10.07
CA THR A 43 -8.18 -9.60 10.02
C THR A 43 -7.87 -9.97 8.58
N ALA A 44 -6.68 -10.51 8.34
CA ALA A 44 -6.33 -11.17 7.09
C ALA A 44 -5.78 -12.57 7.41
N PRO A 45 -6.46 -13.66 7.00
CA PRO A 45 -5.96 -15.01 7.23
C PRO A 45 -4.57 -15.18 6.60
N GLY A 46 -3.60 -15.65 7.38
CA GLY A 46 -2.22 -15.83 6.94
C GLY A 46 -1.34 -14.59 7.02
N ALA A 47 -1.83 -13.46 7.54
CA ALA A 47 -0.97 -12.34 7.91
C ALA A 47 -0.03 -12.72 9.06
N ILE A 48 1.24 -12.30 8.95
CA ILE A 48 2.29 -12.58 9.94
C ILE A 48 2.13 -11.67 11.15
N ASP A 49 1.88 -10.39 10.92
CA ASP A 49 1.67 -9.39 11.96
C ASP A 49 0.20 -8.95 12.00
N LEU A 50 -0.52 -9.40 13.02
CA LEU A 50 -1.92 -9.03 13.23
C LEU A 50 -2.07 -7.67 13.93
N SER A 51 -1.00 -7.16 14.57
CA SER A 51 -1.06 -5.92 15.34
C SER A 51 -1.28 -4.68 14.47
N ILE A 52 -0.85 -4.74 13.20
CA ILE A 52 -1.10 -3.70 12.19
C ILE A 52 -2.61 -3.47 12.04
N PHE A 53 -3.42 -4.52 11.98
CA PHE A 53 -4.87 -4.38 11.83
C PHE A 53 -5.51 -3.76 13.07
N ASP A 54 -5.06 -4.15 14.26
CA ASP A 54 -5.56 -3.58 15.52
C ASP A 54 -5.23 -2.08 15.63
N GLU A 55 -4.05 -1.67 15.19
CA GLU A 55 -3.65 -0.26 15.15
C GLU A 55 -4.54 0.54 14.19
N GLN A 56 -4.80 0.02 12.99
CA GLN A 56 -5.66 0.66 12.00
C GLN A 56 -7.10 0.81 12.51
N VAL A 57 -7.64 -0.19 13.23
CA VAL A 57 -8.97 -0.11 13.86
C VAL A 57 -9.01 0.89 15.02
N LYS A 58 -7.95 0.98 15.84
CA LYS A 58 -7.85 2.02 16.88
C LYS A 58 -7.80 3.42 16.28
N ASN A 59 -7.06 3.60 15.18
CA ASN A 59 -7.01 4.86 14.45
C ASN A 59 -8.37 5.20 13.82
N TYR A 60 -9.10 4.20 13.30
CA TYR A 60 -10.48 4.34 12.81
C TYR A 60 -11.45 4.87 13.89
N THR A 61 -11.39 4.31 15.09
CA THR A 61 -12.34 4.63 16.19
C THR A 61 -12.01 5.95 16.91
N SER A 62 -10.76 6.43 16.83
CA SER A 62 -10.31 7.64 17.55
C SER A 62 -10.56 8.96 16.82
N HIS A 63 -10.75 8.95 15.49
CA HIS A 63 -10.92 10.15 14.65
C HIS A 63 -12.29 10.16 13.94
N SER A 64 -13.32 10.50 14.69
CA SER A 64 -14.73 10.45 14.26
C SER A 64 -15.21 11.77 13.65
N TYR A 65 -14.81 12.14 12.42
CA TYR A 65 -15.53 13.16 11.64
C TYR A 65 -15.51 12.98 10.10
N SER A 66 -14.71 12.07 9.52
CA SER A 66 -14.79 11.77 8.08
C SER A 66 -15.71 10.59 7.76
N GLN A 67 -16.56 10.73 6.74
CA GLN A 67 -17.41 9.67 6.19
C GLN A 67 -16.58 8.59 5.46
N LEU A 68 -15.48 9.04 4.84
CA LEU A 68 -14.48 8.18 4.21
C LEU A 68 -13.39 7.80 5.21
N LYS A 69 -13.12 6.49 5.32
CA LYS A 69 -12.15 5.94 6.25
C LYS A 69 -11.06 5.20 5.50
N ASP A 70 -9.84 5.69 5.64
CA ASP A 70 -8.66 5.14 4.95
C ASP A 70 -7.92 4.16 5.85
N PHE A 71 -7.65 2.98 5.31
CA PHE A 71 -6.85 1.93 5.92
C PHE A 71 -5.62 1.67 5.06
N THR A 72 -4.51 1.34 5.71
CA THR A 72 -3.34 0.77 5.03
C THR A 72 -3.11 -0.64 5.53
N PHE A 73 -3.23 -1.63 4.64
CA PHE A 73 -3.08 -3.04 5.00
C PHE A 73 -2.02 -3.73 4.16
N PRO A 74 -1.24 -4.67 4.71
CA PRO A 74 -0.29 -5.46 3.94
C PRO A 74 -1.02 -6.44 3.03
N ILE A 75 -0.39 -6.77 1.89
CA ILE A 75 -0.79 -7.91 1.05
C ILE A 75 0.16 -9.09 1.26
N SER A 76 -0.31 -10.30 1.00
CA SER A 76 0.51 -11.51 1.05
C SER A 76 1.59 -11.51 -0.03
N LEU A 77 2.84 -11.62 0.38
CA LEU A 77 3.97 -11.84 -0.52
C LEU A 77 4.12 -13.29 -0.96
N ASN A 78 3.26 -14.21 -0.51
CA ASN A 78 3.34 -15.65 -0.81
C ASN A 78 2.16 -16.17 -1.63
N ALA A 79 1.13 -15.35 -1.87
CA ALA A 79 -0.06 -15.71 -2.62
C ALA A 79 -0.42 -14.60 -3.62
N ASP A 80 -1.20 -14.95 -4.66
CA ASP A 80 -1.72 -14.01 -5.66
C ASP A 80 -3.06 -13.39 -5.23
N SER A 81 -3.40 -13.53 -3.96
CA SER A 81 -4.59 -12.93 -3.36
C SER A 81 -4.43 -12.74 -1.86
N THR A 82 -5.08 -11.72 -1.32
CA THR A 82 -5.25 -11.51 0.12
C THR A 82 -6.71 -11.30 0.44
N THR A 83 -7.22 -12.01 1.44
CA THR A 83 -8.58 -11.83 1.95
C THR A 83 -8.54 -11.04 3.25
N TYR A 84 -9.30 -9.95 3.30
CA TYR A 84 -9.57 -9.17 4.49
C TYR A 84 -10.98 -9.47 4.98
N ILE A 85 -11.12 -9.60 6.29
CA ILE A 85 -12.39 -9.84 6.99
C ILE A 85 -12.62 -8.65 7.91
N PHE A 86 -13.73 -7.95 7.68
CA PHE A 86 -14.16 -6.77 8.42
C PHE A 86 -15.32 -7.17 9.32
N GLU A 87 -15.11 -7.09 10.64
CA GLU A 87 -16.15 -7.34 11.62
C GLU A 87 -16.71 -6.00 12.10
N PHE A 88 -17.92 -5.67 11.65
CA PHE A 88 -18.68 -4.52 12.13
C PHE A 88 -19.61 -4.95 13.28
N GLU A 89 -20.26 -3.99 13.94
CA GLU A 89 -21.16 -4.28 15.06
C GLU A 89 -22.22 -5.35 14.77
N ASN A 90 -22.83 -5.31 13.58
CA ASN A 90 -24.00 -6.12 13.19
C ASN A 90 -23.82 -6.89 11.87
N ARG A 91 -22.64 -6.86 11.25
CA ARG A 91 -22.35 -7.57 9.99
C ARG A 91 -20.87 -7.89 9.87
N THR A 92 -20.56 -8.92 9.09
CA THR A 92 -19.20 -9.25 8.69
C THR A 92 -19.10 -9.17 7.19
N ASP A 93 -18.13 -8.42 6.69
CA ASP A 93 -17.83 -8.33 5.27
C ASP A 93 -16.46 -8.89 4.95
N THR A 94 -16.32 -9.39 3.74
CA THR A 94 -15.06 -9.92 3.24
C THR A 94 -14.68 -9.22 1.95
N LEU A 95 -13.39 -8.94 1.79
CA LEU A 95 -12.80 -8.43 0.57
C LEU A 95 -11.59 -9.30 0.24
N THR A 96 -11.69 -10.09 -0.83
CA THR A 96 -10.54 -10.76 -1.42
C THR A 96 -10.04 -9.92 -2.58
N LEU A 97 -8.81 -9.44 -2.46
CA LEU A 97 -8.09 -8.75 -3.52
C LEU A 97 -7.19 -9.75 -4.25
N PHE A 98 -7.25 -9.76 -5.58
CA PHE A 98 -6.35 -10.51 -6.43
C PHE A 98 -5.29 -9.57 -7.03
N TYR A 99 -4.06 -10.04 -7.20
CA TYR A 99 -2.99 -9.25 -7.77
C TYR A 99 -1.91 -10.14 -8.36
N ALA A 100 -1.13 -9.60 -9.28
CA ALA A 100 0.14 -10.19 -9.68
C ALA A 100 1.29 -9.40 -9.04
N ARG A 101 2.33 -10.11 -8.61
CA ARG A 101 3.57 -9.51 -8.12
C ARG A 101 4.55 -9.38 -9.28
N ASP A 102 5.07 -8.18 -9.50
CA ASP A 102 6.11 -7.93 -10.49
C ASP A 102 7.44 -7.73 -9.78
N PHE A 103 8.39 -8.62 -10.06
CA PHE A 103 9.71 -8.58 -9.46
C PHE A 103 10.70 -8.07 -10.49
N SER A 104 11.37 -6.97 -10.18
CA SER A 104 12.39 -6.40 -11.05
C SER A 104 13.68 -6.13 -10.28
N TYR A 105 14.79 -5.99 -10.99
CA TYR A 105 16.07 -5.64 -10.41
C TYR A 105 16.42 -4.20 -10.75
N LYS A 106 16.65 -3.37 -9.72
CA LYS A 106 17.11 -1.99 -9.87
C LYS A 106 18.57 -1.89 -9.42
N ASN A 107 19.44 -1.48 -10.34
CA ASN A 107 20.87 -1.28 -10.07
C ASN A 107 21.06 -0.38 -8.84
N GLY A 108 21.83 -0.85 -7.86
CA GLY A 108 22.07 -0.13 -6.61
C GLY A 108 21.03 -0.33 -5.50
N CYS A 109 19.86 -0.89 -5.82
CA CYS A 109 18.77 -1.13 -4.87
C CYS A 109 18.41 -2.61 -4.71
N GLY A 110 18.89 -3.46 -5.61
CA GLY A 110 18.62 -4.90 -5.57
C GLY A 110 17.27 -5.24 -6.19
N PHE A 111 16.63 -6.29 -5.69
CA PHE A 111 15.30 -6.68 -6.12
C PHE A 111 14.25 -5.77 -5.50
N VAL A 112 13.34 -5.32 -6.34
CA VAL A 112 12.18 -4.51 -5.97
C VAL A 112 10.92 -5.25 -6.42
N VAL A 113 9.84 -5.08 -5.66
CA VAL A 113 8.57 -5.74 -5.94
C VAL A 113 7.48 -4.68 -6.08
N ASP A 114 6.64 -4.86 -7.08
CA ASP A 114 5.45 -4.04 -7.31
C ASP A 114 4.21 -4.93 -7.44
N ALA A 115 3.04 -4.34 -7.28
CA ALA A 115 1.77 -5.03 -7.42
C ALA A 115 1.01 -4.50 -8.64
N LYS A 116 0.58 -5.41 -9.52
CA LYS A 116 -0.15 -5.08 -10.75
C LYS A 116 -1.43 -5.88 -10.87
N TYR A 117 -2.21 -5.54 -11.90
CA TYR A 117 -3.43 -6.27 -12.28
C TYR A 117 -3.20 -7.78 -12.27
N PRO A 118 -4.15 -8.57 -11.72
CA PRO A 118 -4.02 -10.02 -11.70
C PRO A 118 -4.04 -10.58 -13.12
N ASN A 119 -3.42 -11.74 -13.30
CA ASN A 119 -3.48 -12.46 -14.58
C ASN A 119 -4.86 -13.09 -14.84
N SER A 120 -5.73 -13.14 -13.82
CA SER A 120 -7.10 -13.62 -13.93
C SER A 120 -8.04 -12.48 -14.34
N SER A 121 -9.25 -12.84 -14.78
CA SER A 121 -10.30 -11.86 -15.10
C SER A 121 -10.96 -11.22 -13.88
N PHE A 122 -10.49 -11.50 -12.67
CA PHE A 122 -11.11 -11.07 -11.42
C PHE A 122 -10.14 -10.23 -10.61
N GLU A 123 -10.46 -8.96 -10.39
CA GLU A 123 -9.69 -8.06 -9.52
C GLU A 123 -10.05 -8.27 -8.05
N THR A 124 -11.33 -8.54 -7.77
CA THR A 124 -11.82 -8.75 -6.40
C THR A 124 -12.94 -9.79 -6.31
N LYS A 125 -13.12 -10.31 -5.09
CA LYS A 125 -14.33 -11.01 -4.66
C LYS A 125 -14.74 -10.45 -3.31
N SER A 126 -15.93 -9.89 -3.21
CA SER A 126 -16.33 -9.08 -2.07
C SER A 126 -17.80 -9.28 -1.68
N THR A 127 -18.11 -9.05 -0.41
CA THR A 127 -19.50 -8.91 0.08
C THR A 127 -19.94 -7.45 0.24
N PHE A 128 -19.01 -6.51 0.05
CA PHE A 128 -19.34 -5.08 -0.02
C PHE A 128 -20.24 -4.81 -1.25
N LYS A 129 -21.08 -3.79 -1.15
CA LYS A 129 -22.05 -3.44 -2.19
C LYS A 129 -21.37 -2.92 -3.46
N TYR A 130 -20.31 -2.13 -3.28
CA TYR A 130 -19.47 -1.62 -4.36
C TYR A 130 -18.01 -1.78 -3.98
N VAL A 131 -17.19 -2.16 -4.96
CA VAL A 131 -15.74 -2.20 -4.86
C VAL A 131 -15.15 -1.73 -6.18
N HIS A 132 -14.24 -0.76 -6.10
CA HIS A 132 -13.39 -0.34 -7.20
C HIS A 132 -11.93 -0.50 -6.79
N VAL A 133 -11.11 -1.02 -7.70
CA VAL A 133 -9.68 -1.20 -7.49
C VAL A 133 -8.91 -0.47 -8.56
N ASP A 134 -7.87 0.24 -8.15
CA ASP A 134 -6.90 0.86 -9.02
C ASP A 134 -5.50 0.35 -8.69
N TYR A 135 -4.77 -0.11 -9.70
CA TYR A 135 -3.41 -0.62 -9.56
C TYR A 135 -2.45 0.44 -10.09
N GLN A 136 -1.75 1.10 -9.17
CA GLN A 136 -0.70 2.06 -9.48
C GLN A 136 0.65 1.46 -9.09
N SER A 137 1.69 1.81 -9.84
CA SER A 137 3.05 1.35 -9.52
C SER A 137 3.60 2.12 -8.32
N TYR A 138 4.18 1.40 -7.37
CA TYR A 138 5.04 2.00 -6.34
C TYR A 138 6.36 2.52 -6.92
N ILE A 139 6.79 1.94 -8.04
CA ILE A 139 8.10 2.16 -8.65
C ILE A 139 7.92 3.03 -9.90
N LEU A 140 8.37 4.28 -9.84
CA LEU A 140 8.39 5.16 -11.00
C LEU A 140 9.59 4.78 -11.90
N ASP A 141 9.34 4.65 -13.21
CA ASP A 141 10.41 4.51 -14.19
C ASP A 141 11.10 5.88 -14.35
N GLU A 142 12.36 5.96 -13.92
CA GLU A 142 13.19 7.18 -13.93
C GLU A 142 13.28 7.84 -15.32
N LYS A 143 13.04 7.09 -16.39
CA LYS A 143 13.10 7.61 -17.76
C LYS A 143 11.92 8.49 -18.16
N ILE A 144 10.85 8.56 -17.35
CA ILE A 144 9.58 9.09 -17.83
C ILE A 144 9.35 10.58 -17.49
N ARG A 145 9.95 11.22 -16.47
CA ARG A 145 9.67 12.67 -16.19
C ARG A 145 10.81 13.50 -15.56
N PRO A 146 11.02 14.76 -16.03
CA PRO A 146 11.98 15.72 -15.46
C PRO A 146 11.43 16.60 -14.32
N PHE A 147 10.14 16.47 -13.95
CA PHE A 147 9.53 17.24 -12.86
C PHE A 147 8.77 16.30 -11.92
N GLY A 148 9.21 16.28 -10.66
CA GLY A 148 8.81 15.32 -9.63
C GLY A 148 7.31 15.11 -9.51
N THR A 149 6.90 13.85 -9.66
CA THR A 149 5.62 13.34 -9.18
C THR A 149 5.91 12.29 -8.12
N SER A 150 5.13 12.31 -7.05
CA SER A 150 5.19 11.36 -5.94
C SER A 150 4.93 9.93 -6.43
N GLU A 151 5.60 8.96 -5.79
CA GLU A 151 5.31 7.53 -5.88
C GLU A 151 3.79 7.27 -5.80
N GLY A 152 3.30 6.30 -6.58
CA GLY A 152 1.93 5.83 -6.45
C GLY A 152 1.74 5.09 -5.12
N PRO A 153 0.53 5.05 -4.55
CA PRO A 153 0.23 4.37 -3.30
C PRO A 153 0.17 2.84 -3.46
N GLY A 154 0.51 2.29 -4.64
CA GLY A 154 0.33 0.89 -4.99
C GLY A 154 -1.09 0.58 -5.42
N ILE A 155 -1.71 -0.38 -4.74
CA ILE A 155 -3.11 -0.72 -4.96
C ILE A 155 -3.99 0.19 -4.10
N SER A 156 -4.91 0.91 -4.73
CA SER A 156 -5.97 1.66 -4.06
C SER A 156 -7.30 0.96 -4.24
N ILE A 157 -8.09 0.90 -3.19
CA ILE A 157 -9.40 0.25 -3.19
C ILE A 157 -10.42 1.22 -2.59
N GLU A 158 -11.54 1.40 -3.28
CA GLU A 158 -12.70 2.09 -2.76
C GLU A 158 -13.82 1.08 -2.54
N ALA A 159 -14.41 1.04 -1.35
CA ALA A 159 -15.50 0.13 -1.02
C ALA A 159 -16.64 0.84 -0.31
N SER A 160 -17.88 0.38 -0.53
CA SER A 160 -19.05 0.85 0.22
C SER A 160 -19.94 -0.30 0.68
N LEU A 161 -20.56 -0.10 1.85
CA LEU A 161 -21.37 -1.10 2.56
C LEU A 161 -22.82 -1.23 2.07
#